data_AF-A0A915ZVK6-F1
#
_entry.id   AF-A0A915ZVK6-F1
#
_cell.length_a   1.000
_cell.length_b   1.000
_cell.length_c   1.000
_cell.angle_alpha   90.00
_cell.angle_beta   90.00
_cell.angle_gamma   90.00
#
_symmetry.space_group_name_H-M   'P 1'
#
loop_
_entity.id
_entity.type
_entity.pdbx_description
1 polymer ?
#
loop_
_entity_poly.entity_id
_entity_poly.type
_entity_poly.pdbx_seq_one_letter_code
_entity_poly.pdbx_strand_id
1 'polypeptide(L)'
;MIHTAIYARVWDDAPCKVIGALNWAFLTINLCFYAVIAVITYLRVCREIYFHYGKYDYKLWVYVLTGSAALQVLNLQNNGKRDYWCAAKSGQINSAIILFSTIGIVLIVILFCYLSILRKIRIHINDSSTSSSSNHNNDNNVRSAVIDNHTEIERRAAKKILSYTAMFMLQWIPMLISQGARLVKNEEPWVYIMGTIGRSFGGVGNVVQFIINEGFIVKTNINISDDNNDNNNILLKSNNNSDVHLESHINNSNDNKIIIISENN
;
A
#
# COMPACT_ATOMS: atom_id res chain seq x y z
N MET A 1 -3.28 -0.85 25.23
CA MET A 1 -2.37 0.29 25.39
C MET A 1 -2.99 1.38 26.25
N ILE A 2 -4.14 1.95 25.88
CA ILE A 2 -4.81 3.03 26.64
C ILE A 2 -5.09 2.65 28.10
N HIS A 3 -5.59 1.43 28.36
CA HIS A 3 -5.86 0.99 29.74
C HIS A 3 -4.60 0.95 30.62
N THR A 4 -3.48 0.42 30.13
CA THR A 4 -2.23 0.39 30.90
C THR A 4 -1.68 1.79 31.12
N ALA A 5 -1.82 2.69 30.14
CA ALA A 5 -1.38 4.07 30.25
C ALA A 5 -2.20 4.90 31.26
N ILE A 6 -3.51 4.64 31.38
CA ILE A 6 -4.40 5.35 32.30
C ILE A 6 -4.33 4.78 33.72
N TYR A 7 -4.36 3.45 33.84
CA TYR A 7 -4.54 2.78 35.14
C TYR A 7 -3.25 2.21 35.72
N ALA A 8 -2.10 2.39 35.05
CA ALA A 8 -0.81 1.80 35.40
C ALA A 8 -0.86 0.27 35.64
N ARG A 9 -1.90 -0.40 35.14
CA ARG A 9 -2.17 -1.83 35.34
C ARG A 9 -2.59 -2.49 34.03
N VAL A 10 -2.08 -3.69 33.81
CA VAL A 10 -2.55 -4.59 32.76
C VAL A 10 -3.86 -5.25 33.16
N TRP A 11 -4.68 -5.60 32.16
CA TRP A 11 -5.94 -6.32 32.34
C TRP A 11 -5.73 -7.65 33.06
N ASP A 12 -6.79 -8.14 33.70
CA ASP A 12 -6.81 -9.47 34.32
C ASP A 12 -6.61 -10.60 33.30
N ASP A 13 -6.21 -11.78 33.76
CA ASP A 13 -5.71 -12.85 32.89
C ASP A 13 -6.68 -13.27 31.78
N ALA A 14 -7.99 -13.37 32.07
CA ALA A 14 -9.00 -13.74 31.09
C ALA A 14 -9.17 -12.70 29.95
N PRO A 15 -9.47 -11.41 30.23
CA PRO A 15 -9.55 -10.40 29.17
C PRO A 15 -8.20 -10.19 28.46
N CYS A 16 -7.09 -10.35 29.18
CA CYS A 16 -5.75 -10.21 28.62
C CYS A 16 -5.42 -11.30 27.59
N LYS A 17 -5.83 -12.56 27.83
CA LYS A 17 -5.70 -13.63 26.83
C LYS A 17 -6.46 -13.33 25.54
N VAL A 18 -7.69 -12.82 25.65
CA VAL A 18 -8.52 -12.47 24.48
C VAL A 18 -7.91 -11.32 23.70
N ILE A 19 -7.50 -10.24 24.37
CA ILE A 19 -6.86 -9.08 23.72
C ILE A 19 -5.55 -9.50 23.05
N GLY A 20 -4.77 -10.37 23.69
CA GLY A 20 -3.53 -10.91 23.11
C GLY A 20 -3.78 -11.74 21.86
N ALA A 21 -4.77 -12.64 21.90
CA ALA A 21 -5.17 -13.44 20.76
C ALA A 21 -5.65 -12.58 19.59
N LEU A 22 -6.51 -11.59 19.85
CA LEU A 22 -7.00 -10.66 18.81
C LEU A 22 -5.86 -9.85 18.20
N ASN A 23 -4.97 -9.28 19.00
CA ASN A 23 -3.83 -8.52 18.48
C ASN A 23 -2.92 -9.40 17.60
N TRP A 24 -2.70 -10.64 18.02
CA TRP A 24 -1.92 -11.60 17.25
C TRP A 24 -2.62 -11.99 15.94
N ALA A 25 -3.94 -12.17 15.97
CA ALA A 25 -4.76 -12.40 14.80
C ALA A 25 -4.65 -11.25 13.79
N PHE A 26 -4.82 -10.01 14.23
CA PHE A 26 -4.70 -8.83 13.36
C PHE A 26 -3.31 -8.72 12.72
N LEU A 27 -2.25 -8.96 13.50
CA LEU A 27 -0.87 -8.94 12.98
C LEU A 27 -0.65 -10.00 11.90
N THR A 28 -1.12 -11.23 12.12
CA THR A 28 -0.93 -12.33 11.17
C THR A 28 -1.77 -12.17 9.92
N ILE A 29 -3.01 -11.70 10.03
CA ILE A 29 -3.86 -11.36 8.88
C ILE A 29 -3.19 -10.28 8.03
N ASN A 30 -2.71 -9.20 8.68
CA ASN A 30 -2.03 -8.12 7.98
C ASN A 30 -0.76 -8.62 7.25
N LEU A 31 0.06 -9.43 7.92
CA LEU A 31 1.28 -10.00 7.34
C LEU A 31 0.98 -10.90 6.13
N CYS A 32 -0.01 -11.80 6.24
CA CYS A 32 -0.43 -12.67 5.14
C CYS A 32 -1.01 -11.85 3.97
N PHE A 33 -1.75 -10.79 4.24
CA PHE A 33 -2.36 -9.94 3.22
C PHE A 33 -1.30 -9.26 2.35
N TYR A 34 -0.26 -8.66 2.97
CA TYR A 34 0.83 -8.05 2.23
C TYR A 34 1.66 -9.07 1.44
N ALA A 35 1.86 -10.29 1.96
CA ALA A 35 2.52 -11.36 1.22
C ALA A 35 1.74 -11.70 -0.07
N VAL A 36 0.42 -11.87 0.04
CA VAL A 36 -0.46 -12.18 -1.10
C VAL A 36 -0.47 -11.04 -2.12
N ILE A 37 -0.59 -9.78 -1.67
CA ILE A 37 -0.53 -8.60 -2.57
C ILE A 37 0.79 -8.56 -3.32
N ALA A 38 1.92 -8.76 -2.64
CA ALA A 38 3.24 -8.73 -3.27
C ALA A 38 3.38 -9.83 -4.33
N VAL A 39 2.95 -11.05 -4.04
CA VAL A 39 3.00 -12.19 -4.97
C VAL A 39 2.07 -11.97 -6.16
N ILE A 40 0.83 -11.53 -5.96
CA ILE A 40 -0.11 -11.26 -7.06
C ILE A 40 0.44 -10.15 -7.96
N THR A 41 0.97 -9.09 -7.37
CA THR A 41 1.56 -7.97 -8.13
C THR A 41 2.76 -8.44 -8.93
N TYR A 42 3.61 -9.29 -8.36
CA TYR A 42 4.71 -9.92 -9.07
C TYR A 42 4.24 -10.80 -10.24
N LEU A 43 3.24 -11.65 -10.02
CA LEU A 43 2.70 -12.52 -11.07
C LEU A 43 2.10 -11.71 -12.22
N ARG A 44 1.41 -10.60 -11.91
CA ARG A 44 0.84 -9.71 -12.93
C ARG A 44 1.92 -8.97 -13.71
N VAL A 45 2.89 -8.35 -13.04
CA VAL A 45 3.88 -7.46 -13.69
C VAL A 45 5.04 -8.24 -14.33
N CYS A 46 5.57 -9.25 -13.64
CA CYS A 46 6.76 -9.97 -14.11
C CYS A 46 6.41 -11.15 -15.00
N ARG A 47 5.25 -11.80 -14.78
CA ARG A 47 4.82 -12.98 -15.52
C ARG A 47 3.61 -12.77 -16.41
N GLU A 48 2.98 -11.59 -16.38
CA GLU A 48 1.79 -11.27 -17.20
C GLU A 48 0.65 -12.28 -17.00
N ILE A 49 0.56 -12.86 -15.79
CA ILE A 49 -0.51 -13.78 -15.42
C ILE A 49 -1.66 -12.97 -14.82
N TYR A 50 -2.75 -12.86 -15.58
CA TYR A 50 -3.95 -12.14 -15.17
C TYR A 50 -4.93 -13.07 -14.48
N PHE A 51 -5.09 -12.88 -13.18
CA PHE A 51 -6.18 -13.47 -12.44
C PHE A 51 -7.38 -12.52 -12.48
N HIS A 52 -8.52 -13.01 -12.99
CA HIS A 52 -9.80 -12.29 -13.00
C HIS A 52 -10.43 -12.28 -11.60
N TYR A 53 -9.95 -11.37 -10.76
CA TYR A 53 -10.31 -11.34 -9.34
C TYR A 53 -11.66 -10.67 -9.02
N GLY A 54 -12.39 -10.13 -10.00
CA GLY A 54 -13.65 -9.39 -9.74
C GLY A 54 -14.70 -10.11 -8.88
N LYS A 55 -15.16 -11.31 -9.28
CA LYS A 55 -16.14 -12.10 -8.48
C LYS A 55 -15.48 -13.03 -7.47
N TYR A 56 -14.18 -13.30 -7.62
CA TYR A 56 -13.45 -14.35 -6.88
C TYR A 56 -12.48 -13.83 -5.83
N ASP A 57 -12.44 -12.51 -5.59
CA ASP A 57 -11.60 -11.90 -4.55
C ASP A 57 -11.81 -12.55 -3.18
N TYR A 58 -13.04 -12.93 -2.84
CA TYR A 58 -13.34 -13.61 -1.58
C TYR A 58 -12.52 -14.90 -1.38
N LYS A 59 -12.11 -15.59 -2.46
CA LYS A 59 -11.27 -16.79 -2.35
C LYS A 59 -9.88 -16.45 -1.83
N LEU A 60 -9.29 -15.31 -2.25
CA LEU A 60 -8.02 -14.83 -1.71
C LEU A 60 -8.13 -14.51 -0.22
N TRP A 61 -9.22 -13.83 0.17
CA TRP A 61 -9.51 -13.55 1.57
C TRP A 61 -9.63 -14.82 2.40
N VAL A 62 -10.30 -15.85 1.87
CA VAL A 62 -10.39 -17.16 2.53
C VAL A 62 -9.01 -17.79 2.73
N TYR A 63 -8.11 -17.75 1.73
CA TYR A 63 -6.75 -18.27 1.90
C TYR A 63 -5.95 -17.50 2.96
N VAL A 64 -6.04 -16.17 2.96
CA VAL A 64 -5.40 -15.31 3.95
C VAL A 64 -5.91 -15.63 5.36
N LEU A 65 -7.23 -15.64 5.55
CA LEU A 65 -7.86 -15.92 6.84
C LEU A 65 -7.55 -17.34 7.33
N THR A 66 -7.55 -18.31 6.43
CA THR A 66 -7.20 -19.71 6.76
C THR A 66 -5.75 -19.83 7.21
N GLY A 67 -4.81 -19.20 6.48
CA GLY A 67 -3.40 -19.18 6.86
C GLY A 67 -3.15 -18.50 8.19
N SER A 68 -3.80 -17.35 8.43
CA SER A 68 -3.70 -16.65 9.71
C SER A 68 -4.37 -17.41 10.86
N ALA A 69 -5.46 -18.13 10.62
CA ALA A 69 -6.11 -18.98 11.61
C ALA A 69 -5.24 -20.18 11.99
N ALA A 70 -4.59 -20.83 11.01
CA ALA A 70 -3.65 -21.93 11.26
C ALA A 70 -2.49 -21.45 12.16
N LEU A 71 -1.92 -20.29 11.84
CA LEU A 71 -0.93 -19.61 12.66
C LEU A 71 -1.47 -19.37 14.09
N GLN A 72 -2.72 -18.91 14.24
CA GLN A 72 -3.31 -18.62 15.56
C GLN A 72 -3.43 -19.87 16.43
N VAL A 73 -3.86 -20.98 15.84
CA VAL A 73 -3.98 -22.27 16.54
C VAL A 73 -2.63 -22.71 17.10
N LEU A 74 -1.53 -22.54 16.35
CA LEU A 74 -0.17 -22.87 16.81
C LEU A 74 0.29 -22.02 18.01
N ASN A 75 -0.27 -20.81 18.18
CA ASN A 75 0.13 -19.88 19.24
C ASN A 75 -0.91 -19.73 20.36
N LEU A 76 -2.08 -20.38 20.28
CA LEU A 76 -3.21 -20.17 21.19
C LEU A 76 -2.87 -20.49 22.65
N GLN A 77 -2.08 -21.54 22.88
CA GLN A 77 -1.67 -21.99 24.21
C GLN A 77 -0.66 -21.06 24.90
N ASN A 78 -0.05 -20.14 24.15
CA ASN A 78 1.05 -19.31 24.64
C ASN A 78 0.62 -17.89 25.01
N ASN A 79 -0.67 -17.56 24.85
CA ASN A 79 -1.19 -16.22 25.12
C ASN A 79 -1.41 -16.01 26.63
N GLY A 80 -1.05 -14.84 27.14
CA GLY A 80 -1.14 -14.51 28.56
C GLY A 80 -0.73 -13.07 28.89
N LYS A 81 -0.79 -12.76 30.19
CA LYS A 81 -0.42 -11.46 30.76
C LYS A 81 1.10 -11.28 30.84
N ARG A 82 1.58 -10.07 30.53
CA ARG A 82 2.95 -9.58 30.80
C ARG A 82 2.87 -8.24 31.54
N ASP A 83 4.02 -7.76 32.00
CA ASP A 83 4.16 -6.54 32.82
C ASP A 83 3.53 -5.29 32.20
N TYR A 84 3.65 -5.12 30.88
CA TYR A 84 3.19 -3.91 30.19
C TYR A 84 2.09 -4.16 29.13
N TRP A 85 1.87 -5.42 28.71
CA TRP A 85 0.96 -5.75 27.61
C TRP A 85 0.38 -7.18 27.73
N CYS A 86 -0.82 -7.39 27.19
CA CYS A 86 -1.48 -8.69 26.94
C CYS A 86 -1.06 -9.43 25.65
N ALA A 87 -0.03 -10.27 25.70
CA ALA A 87 0.56 -10.92 24.52
C ALA A 87 0.88 -12.39 24.82
N ALA A 88 2.15 -12.79 24.72
CA ALA A 88 2.61 -14.10 25.14
C ALA A 88 2.90 -14.11 26.64
N LYS A 89 2.64 -15.22 27.33
CA LYS A 89 2.98 -15.39 28.75
C LYS A 89 4.45 -15.03 29.01
N SER A 90 4.73 -14.33 30.11
CA SER A 90 6.12 -13.97 30.49
C SER A 90 7.01 -15.21 30.58
N GLY A 91 8.27 -15.09 30.15
CA GLY A 91 9.26 -16.18 30.10
C GLY A 91 9.11 -17.16 28.93
N GLN A 92 8.04 -17.09 28.13
CA GLN A 92 7.82 -18.01 27.01
C GLN A 92 8.34 -17.44 25.68
N ILE A 93 9.31 -18.13 25.08
CA ILE A 93 10.03 -17.68 23.87
C ILE A 93 9.33 -18.15 22.58
N ASN A 94 8.56 -19.24 22.65
CA ASN A 94 7.96 -19.90 21.47
C ASN A 94 7.12 -18.93 20.62
N SER A 95 6.32 -18.07 21.25
CA SER A 95 5.51 -17.09 20.53
C SER A 95 6.36 -16.05 19.79
N ALA A 96 7.47 -15.62 20.41
CA ALA A 96 8.42 -14.70 19.78
C ALA A 96 9.15 -15.37 18.61
N ILE A 97 9.56 -16.64 18.74
CA ILE A 97 10.19 -17.43 17.68
C ILE A 97 9.27 -17.58 16.47
N ILE A 98 8.03 -18.02 16.70
CA ILE A 98 7.04 -18.20 15.62
C ILE A 98 6.82 -16.88 14.90
N LEU A 99 6.62 -15.79 15.65
CA LEU A 99 6.36 -14.49 15.06
C LEU A 99 7.58 -13.92 14.32
N PHE A 100 8.78 -14.01 14.90
CA PHE A 100 10.03 -13.57 14.26
C PHE A 100 10.30 -14.34 12.97
N SER A 101 10.17 -15.67 12.99
CA SER A 101 10.33 -16.54 11.83
C SER A 101 9.31 -16.21 10.73
N THR A 102 8.03 -16.07 11.10
CA THR A 102 6.96 -15.76 10.15
C THR A 102 7.19 -14.39 9.49
N ILE A 103 7.57 -13.37 10.26
CA ILE A 103 7.89 -12.04 9.72
C ILE A 103 9.08 -12.11 8.78
N GLY A 104 10.16 -12.80 9.18
CA GLY A 104 11.37 -12.96 8.36
C GLY A 104 11.09 -13.60 7.01
N ILE A 105 10.38 -14.74 7.01
CA ILE A 105 10.01 -15.46 5.77
C ILE A 105 9.18 -14.56 4.85
N VAL A 106 8.17 -13.88 5.39
CA VAL A 106 7.29 -13.01 4.60
C VAL A 106 8.06 -11.82 4.02
N LEU A 107 8.94 -11.18 4.80
CA LEU A 107 9.75 -10.08 4.30
C LEU A 107 10.73 -10.52 3.20
N ILE A 108 11.31 -11.72 3.28
CA ILE A 108 12.16 -12.26 2.22
C ILE A 108 11.36 -12.44 0.93
N VAL A 109 10.16 -13.03 1.01
CA VAL A 109 9.27 -13.22 -0.15
C VAL A 109 8.89 -11.87 -0.75
N ILE A 110 8.50 -10.90 0.08
CA ILE A 110 8.12 -9.56 -0.35
C ILE A 110 9.30 -8.84 -1.00
N LEU A 111 10.50 -8.91 -0.42
CA LEU A 111 11.71 -8.30 -0.96
C LEU A 111 12.07 -8.88 -2.33
N PHE A 112 11.98 -10.21 -2.48
CA PHE A 112 12.19 -10.87 -3.77
C PHE A 112 11.19 -10.39 -4.83
N CYS A 113 9.90 -10.34 -4.49
CA CYS A 113 8.86 -9.83 -5.38
C CYS A 113 9.13 -8.36 -5.76
N TYR A 114 9.47 -7.54 -4.77
CA TYR A 114 9.77 -6.11 -4.92
C TYR A 114 10.93 -5.85 -5.88
N LEU A 115 12.07 -6.52 -5.67
CA LEU A 115 13.26 -6.37 -6.52
C LEU A 115 13.00 -6.85 -7.95
N SER A 116 12.25 -7.94 -8.10
CA SER A 116 11.88 -8.48 -9.41
C SER A 116 10.99 -7.51 -10.20
N ILE A 117 9.98 -6.93 -9.55
CA ILE A 117 9.10 -5.91 -10.14
C ILE A 117 9.92 -4.69 -10.56
N LEU A 118 10.76 -4.17 -9.67
CA LEU A 118 11.63 -3.02 -9.97
C LEU A 118 12.56 -3.28 -11.16
N ARG A 119 13.14 -4.47 -11.25
CA ARG A 119 14.02 -4.84 -12.35
C ARG A 119 13.28 -4.88 -13.69
N LYS A 120 12.09 -5.51 -13.74
CA LYS A 120 11.26 -5.56 -14.96
C LYS A 120 10.84 -4.16 -15.41
N ILE A 121 10.42 -3.32 -14.46
CA ILE A 121 10.09 -1.90 -14.70
C ILE A 121 11.31 -1.16 -15.28
N ARG A 122 12.50 -1.27 -14.66
CA ARG A 122 13.70 -0.57 -15.15
C ARG A 122 14.08 -0.98 -16.57
N ILE A 123 14.08 -2.27 -16.87
CA ILE A 123 14.40 -2.80 -18.22
C ILE A 123 13.46 -2.18 -19.26
N HIS A 124 12.15 -2.18 -19.00
CA HIS A 124 11.18 -1.65 -19.94
C HIS A 124 11.30 -0.13 -20.17
N ILE A 125 11.69 0.69 -19.16
CA ILE A 125 12.02 2.11 -19.41
C ILE A 125 13.16 2.21 -20.44
N ASN A 126 14.25 1.46 -20.23
CA ASN A 126 15.42 1.54 -21.10
C ASN A 126 15.10 1.08 -22.53
N ASP A 127 14.28 0.05 -22.69
CA ASP A 127 13.85 -0.44 -24.00
C ASP A 127 12.97 0.59 -24.73
N SER A 128 12.02 1.21 -24.01
CA SER A 128 11.14 2.25 -24.58
C SER A 128 11.90 3.50 -25.04
N SER A 129 12.94 3.94 -24.31
CA SER A 129 13.78 5.07 -24.74
C SER A 129 14.62 4.77 -25.99
N THR A 130 14.91 3.50 -26.26
CA THR A 130 15.73 3.08 -27.41
C THR A 130 14.90 2.95 -28.69
N SER A 131 13.62 2.58 -28.56
CA SER A 131 12.71 2.35 -29.69
C SER A 131 12.13 3.63 -30.30
N SER A 132 12.07 4.74 -29.55
CA SER A 132 11.63 6.05 -30.05
C SER A 132 12.53 6.67 -31.14
N SER A 133 13.71 6.12 -31.40
CA SER A 133 14.62 6.60 -32.47
C SER A 133 14.39 5.93 -33.83
N SER A 134 13.55 4.89 -33.90
CA SER A 134 13.31 4.09 -35.10
C SER A 134 11.98 4.47 -35.76
N ASN A 135 12.03 5.40 -36.72
CA ASN A 135 10.96 5.65 -37.70
C ASN A 135 10.51 4.35 -38.40
N HIS A 136 9.25 3.88 -38.24
CA HIS A 136 8.51 3.28 -39.37
C HIS A 136 7.02 2.94 -39.18
N ASN A 137 6.23 3.33 -40.19
CA ASN A 137 5.02 2.75 -40.82
C ASN A 137 3.70 2.56 -40.04
N ASN A 138 2.60 2.99 -40.69
CA ASN A 138 1.43 3.57 -40.04
C ASN A 138 0.22 2.65 -39.76
N ASP A 139 0.18 1.40 -40.22
CA ASP A 139 -1.09 0.65 -40.21
C ASP A 139 -1.22 -0.40 -39.08
N ASN A 140 -0.12 -0.80 -38.45
CA ASN A 140 -0.13 -1.67 -37.25
C ASN A 140 -0.07 -0.88 -35.93
N ASN A 141 0.00 0.45 -36.00
CA ASN A 141 0.25 1.34 -34.88
C ASN A 141 -0.90 1.38 -33.87
N VAL A 142 -2.15 1.26 -34.30
CA VAL A 142 -3.30 1.43 -33.39
C VAL A 142 -3.39 0.28 -32.38
N ARG A 143 -3.20 -0.97 -32.81
CA ARG A 143 -3.24 -2.13 -31.89
C ARG A 143 -2.02 -2.18 -30.97
N SER A 144 -0.84 -1.80 -31.47
CA SER A 144 0.37 -1.69 -30.64
C SER A 144 0.20 -0.60 -29.57
N ALA A 145 -0.25 0.60 -29.97
CA ALA A 145 -0.44 1.72 -29.06
C ALA A 145 -1.47 1.44 -27.94
N VAL A 146 -2.53 0.67 -28.23
CA VAL A 146 -3.51 0.27 -27.21
C VAL A 146 -2.91 -0.71 -26.18
N ILE A 147 -2.09 -1.67 -26.64
CA ILE A 147 -1.42 -2.64 -25.76
C ILE A 147 -0.36 -1.92 -24.91
N ASP A 148 0.42 -1.01 -25.52
CA ASP A 148 1.44 -0.23 -24.84
C ASP A 148 0.82 0.69 -23.77
N ASN A 149 -0.30 1.34 -24.07
CA ASN A 149 -1.04 2.14 -23.09
C ASN A 149 -1.56 1.30 -21.91
N HIS A 150 -2.07 0.08 -22.16
CA HIS A 150 -2.56 -0.79 -21.08
C HIS A 150 -1.42 -1.22 -20.14
N THR A 151 -0.26 -1.60 -20.71
CA THR A 151 0.92 -1.97 -19.91
C THR A 151 1.49 -0.78 -19.14
N GLU A 152 1.43 0.44 -19.67
CA GLU A 152 1.83 1.64 -18.96
C GLU A 152 0.90 1.96 -17.77
N ILE A 153 -0.41 1.82 -17.94
CA ILE A 153 -1.40 2.01 -16.87
C ILE A 153 -1.16 1.00 -15.73
N GLU A 154 -0.97 -0.27 -16.08
CA GLU A 154 -0.67 -1.33 -15.10
C GLU A 154 0.62 -1.09 -14.34
N ARG A 155 1.64 -0.60 -15.06
CA ARG A 155 2.93 -0.25 -14.48
C ARG A 155 2.83 0.93 -13.53
N ARG A 156 2.07 1.97 -13.89
CA ARG A 156 1.80 3.10 -12.99
C ARG A 156 1.15 2.57 -11.71
N ALA A 157 0.13 1.73 -11.81
CA ALA A 157 -0.52 1.09 -10.66
C ALA A 157 0.46 0.24 -9.82
N ALA A 158 1.31 -0.57 -10.47
CA ALA A 158 2.34 -1.36 -9.78
C ALA A 158 3.34 -0.49 -9.02
N LYS A 159 3.73 0.67 -9.56
CA LYS A 159 4.62 1.62 -8.87
C LYS A 159 3.96 2.19 -7.60
N LYS A 160 2.64 2.42 -7.61
CA LYS A 160 1.88 2.81 -6.42
C LYS A 160 1.97 1.70 -5.36
N ILE A 161 1.61 0.47 -5.74
CA ILE A 161 1.65 -0.72 -4.87
C ILE A 161 3.06 -0.96 -4.31
N LEU A 162 4.09 -0.73 -5.12
CA LEU A 162 5.48 -0.85 -4.72
C LEU A 162 5.84 0.14 -3.59
N SER A 163 5.34 1.38 -3.66
CA SER A 163 5.52 2.39 -2.62
C SER A 163 4.90 1.96 -1.28
N TYR A 164 3.66 1.45 -1.31
CA TYR A 164 3.01 0.89 -0.11
C TYR A 164 3.79 -0.33 0.44
N THR A 165 4.31 -1.17 -0.44
CA THR A 165 5.09 -2.36 -0.06
C THR A 165 6.42 -1.99 0.60
N ALA A 166 7.10 -0.95 0.12
CA ALA A 166 8.29 -0.41 0.76
C ALA A 166 7.99 0.15 2.16
N MET A 167 6.87 0.87 2.31
CA MET A 167 6.44 1.39 3.60
C MET A 167 6.17 0.27 4.61
N PHE A 168 5.53 -0.80 4.15
CA PHE A 168 5.33 -2.00 4.94
C PHE A 168 6.67 -2.59 5.40
N MET A 169 7.65 -2.78 4.50
CA MET A 169 8.98 -3.27 4.88
C MET A 169 9.63 -2.41 5.97
N LEU A 170 9.54 -1.09 5.88
CA LEU A 170 10.08 -0.16 6.89
C LEU A 170 9.36 -0.30 8.25
N GLN A 171 8.04 -0.46 8.23
CA GLN A 171 7.25 -0.64 9.46
C GLN A 171 7.68 -1.89 10.25
N TRP A 172 8.03 -2.98 9.57
CA TRP A 172 8.38 -4.23 10.25
C TRP A 172 9.80 -4.26 10.82
N ILE A 173 10.66 -3.29 10.49
CA ILE A 173 12.02 -3.21 11.05
C ILE A 173 11.99 -3.01 12.59
N PRO A 174 11.32 -1.98 13.15
CA PRO A 174 11.17 -1.85 14.61
C PRO A 174 10.53 -3.07 15.27
N MET A 175 9.58 -3.71 14.58
CA MET A 175 8.92 -4.93 15.08
C MET A 175 9.93 -6.09 15.18
N LEU A 176 10.74 -6.32 14.15
CA LEU A 176 11.77 -7.37 14.18
C LEU A 176 12.78 -7.14 15.29
N ILE A 177 13.22 -5.90 15.51
CA ILE A 177 14.12 -5.55 16.62
C ILE A 177 13.47 -5.90 17.97
N SER A 178 12.20 -5.54 18.16
CA SER A 178 11.44 -5.89 19.37
C SER A 178 11.33 -7.40 19.58
N GLN A 179 11.06 -8.17 18.53
CA GLN A 179 10.98 -9.63 18.66
C GLN A 179 12.35 -10.28 18.85
N GLY A 180 13.40 -9.78 18.20
CA GLY A 180 14.78 -10.24 18.38
C GLY A 180 15.26 -10.04 19.82
N ALA A 181 14.97 -8.89 20.42
CA ALA A 181 15.26 -8.64 21.84
C ALA A 181 14.55 -9.65 22.76
N ARG A 182 13.31 -10.02 22.43
CA ARG A 182 12.55 -11.04 23.17
C ARG A 182 13.12 -12.45 23.03
N LEU A 183 13.79 -12.78 21.91
CA LEU A 183 14.47 -14.07 21.75
C LEU A 183 15.62 -14.23 22.76
N VAL A 184 16.29 -13.13 23.09
CA VAL A 184 17.37 -13.09 24.09
C VAL A 184 16.81 -12.89 25.51
N LYS A 185 15.48 -13.01 25.71
CA LYS A 185 14.77 -12.78 26.97
C LYS A 185 14.95 -11.37 27.55
N ASN A 186 15.22 -10.37 26.71
CA ASN A 186 15.21 -8.98 27.15
C ASN A 186 13.75 -8.49 27.29
N GLU A 187 13.35 -8.14 28.51
CA GLU A 187 12.02 -7.64 28.86
C GLU A 187 12.03 -6.15 29.25
N GLU A 188 13.06 -5.40 28.86
CA GLU A 188 13.19 -3.98 29.13
C GLU A 188 12.10 -3.13 28.42
N PRO A 189 11.74 -1.96 28.98
CA PRO A 189 10.66 -1.11 28.44
C PRO A 189 10.84 -0.72 26.97
N TRP A 190 12.07 -0.48 26.52
CA TRP A 190 12.35 -0.09 25.13
C TRP A 190 11.90 -1.13 24.11
N VAL A 191 11.91 -2.42 24.47
CA VAL A 191 11.44 -3.53 23.63
C VAL A 191 9.95 -3.35 23.30
N TYR A 192 9.17 -2.90 24.28
CA TYR A 192 7.74 -2.63 24.09
C TYR A 192 7.50 -1.34 23.30
N ILE A 193 8.35 -0.33 23.47
CA ILE A 193 8.30 0.93 22.69
C ILE A 193 8.53 0.62 21.21
N MET A 194 9.59 -0.13 20.87
CA MET A 194 9.88 -0.54 19.49
C MET A 194 8.74 -1.36 18.87
N GLY A 195 8.16 -2.28 19.64
CA GLY A 195 7.00 -3.04 19.21
C GLY A 195 5.76 -2.16 18.99
N THR A 196 5.60 -1.06 19.75
CA THR A 196 4.49 -0.14 19.61
C THR A 196 4.68 0.76 18.40
N ILE A 197 5.87 1.31 18.20
CA ILE A 197 6.24 2.09 17.02
C ILE A 197 5.97 1.27 15.75
N GLY A 198 6.47 0.03 15.69
CA GLY A 198 6.23 -0.85 14.55
C GLY A 198 4.75 -1.12 14.27
N ARG A 199 3.88 -1.18 15.29
CA ARG A 199 2.43 -1.37 15.06
C ARG A 199 1.77 -0.08 14.57
N SER A 200 2.06 1.05 15.20
CA SER A 200 1.41 2.32 14.91
C SER A 200 1.83 2.92 13.57
N PHE A 201 3.09 2.72 13.17
CA PHE A 201 3.64 3.31 11.95
C PHE A 201 2.98 2.79 10.66
N GLY A 202 2.36 1.61 10.70
CA GLY A 202 1.67 1.05 9.53
C GLY A 202 0.41 1.79 9.12
N GLY A 203 -0.42 2.12 10.10
CA GLY A 203 -1.63 2.89 9.84
C GLY A 203 -1.30 4.28 9.29
N VAL A 204 -0.39 4.97 9.96
CA VAL A 204 0.08 6.30 9.54
C VAL A 204 0.75 6.24 8.17
N GLY A 205 1.61 5.25 7.93
CA GLY A 205 2.33 5.09 6.68
C GLY A 205 1.43 4.84 5.48
N ASN A 206 0.38 4.03 5.66
CA ASN A 206 -0.61 3.80 4.59
C ASN A 206 -1.38 5.08 4.25
N VAL A 207 -1.73 5.91 5.24
CA VAL A 207 -2.37 7.20 5.01
C VAL A 207 -1.44 8.16 4.26
N VAL A 208 -0.18 8.27 4.69
CA VAL A 208 0.82 9.12 4.01
C VAL A 208 1.00 8.68 2.55
N GLN A 209 1.08 7.38 2.30
CA GLN A 209 1.20 6.85 0.94
C GLN A 209 -0.05 7.12 0.10
N PHE A 210 -1.25 7.01 0.69
CA PHE A 210 -2.50 7.38 0.04
C PHE A 210 -2.51 8.84 -0.42
N ILE A 211 -2.10 9.74 0.47
CA ILE A 211 -2.03 11.18 0.17
C ILE A 211 -1.04 11.47 -0.96
N ILE A 212 0.15 10.87 -0.92
CA ILE A 212 1.18 11.05 -1.96
C ILE A 212 0.68 10.54 -3.32
N ASN A 213 -0.11 9.47 -3.32
CA ASN A 213 -0.42 8.72 -4.50
C ASN A 213 -1.74 9.12 -5.20
N GLU A 214 -2.71 9.58 -4.43
CA GLU A 214 -4.02 10.01 -4.94
C GLU A 214 -4.24 11.51 -4.78
N GLY A 215 -3.54 12.16 -3.85
CA GLY A 215 -3.79 13.56 -3.49
C GLY A 215 -5.11 13.73 -2.72
N PHE A 216 -5.28 14.88 -2.06
CA PHE A 216 -6.55 15.23 -1.42
C PHE A 216 -7.56 15.87 -2.40
N ILE A 217 -7.09 16.30 -3.57
CA ILE A 217 -7.87 17.08 -4.54
C ILE A 217 -7.95 16.29 -5.83
N VAL A 218 -9.17 16.02 -6.28
CA VAL A 218 -9.45 15.42 -7.59
C VAL A 218 -8.84 16.34 -8.65
N LYS A 219 -7.83 15.86 -9.37
CA LYS A 219 -7.35 16.56 -10.57
C LYS A 219 -8.43 16.44 -11.64
N THR A 220 -9.21 17.50 -11.82
CA THR A 220 -10.02 17.69 -13.03
C THR A 220 -9.06 17.77 -14.21
N ASN A 221 -8.97 16.69 -15.00
CA ASN A 221 -8.26 16.73 -16.27
C ASN A 221 -9.05 17.63 -17.22
N ILE A 222 -8.65 18.88 -17.31
CA ILE A 222 -9.09 19.77 -18.37
C ILE A 222 -8.31 19.35 -19.63
N ASN A 223 -8.97 18.60 -20.51
CA ASN A 223 -8.45 18.39 -21.86
C ASN A 223 -8.66 19.69 -22.64
N ILE A 224 -7.59 20.48 -22.79
CA ILE A 224 -7.56 21.57 -23.76
C ILE A 224 -7.28 20.91 -25.11
N SER A 225 -8.34 20.68 -25.88
CA SER A 225 -8.20 20.41 -27.31
C SER A 225 -7.94 21.75 -27.99
N ASP A 226 -6.69 21.99 -28.39
CA ASP A 226 -6.36 23.03 -29.38
C ASP A 226 -6.88 22.54 -30.74
N ASP A 227 -8.17 22.78 -31.00
CA ASP A 227 -8.65 22.81 -32.38
C ASP A 227 -8.06 24.07 -33.02
N ASN A 228 -6.97 23.88 -33.77
CA ASN A 228 -6.42 24.87 -34.69
C ASN A 228 -7.48 25.21 -35.75
N ASN A 229 -8.40 26.10 -35.42
CA ASN A 229 -9.23 26.78 -36.39
C ASN A 229 -9.35 28.23 -35.95
N ASP A 230 -8.83 29.13 -36.79
CA ASP A 230 -8.59 30.57 -36.60
C ASP A 230 -9.80 31.39 -36.12
N ASN A 231 -10.26 31.17 -34.89
CA ASN A 231 -11.13 32.07 -34.16
C ASN A 231 -10.78 31.99 -32.67
N ASN A 232 -10.45 33.14 -32.07
CA ASN A 232 -9.85 33.33 -30.74
C ASN A 232 -10.74 32.94 -29.53
N ASN A 233 -11.50 31.84 -29.61
CA ASN A 233 -12.44 31.43 -28.59
C ASN A 233 -12.10 30.01 -28.13
N ILE A 234 -11.27 29.88 -27.09
CA ILE A 234 -10.96 28.59 -26.45
C ILE A 234 -12.22 28.11 -25.71
N LEU A 235 -12.95 27.15 -26.29
CA LEU A 235 -14.12 26.54 -25.66
C LEU A 235 -13.67 25.41 -24.71
N LEU A 236 -13.68 25.70 -23.41
CA LEU A 236 -13.42 24.74 -22.33
C LEU A 236 -14.61 23.79 -22.16
N LYS A 237 -14.55 22.59 -22.76
CA LYS A 237 -15.58 21.57 -22.57
C LYS A 237 -15.20 20.61 -21.42
N SER A 238 -15.82 20.81 -20.26
CA SER A 238 -15.73 19.88 -19.13
C SER A 238 -16.62 18.67 -19.40
N ASN A 239 -16.01 17.49 -19.59
CA ASN A 239 -16.75 16.22 -19.61
C ASN A 239 -16.98 15.75 -18.16
N ASN A 240 -18.01 16.28 -17.51
CA ASN A 240 -18.61 15.67 -16.32
C ASN A 240 -20.13 15.79 -16.40
N ASN A 241 -20.82 14.69 -16.08
CA ASN A 241 -22.29 14.57 -16.01
C ASN A 241 -22.89 15.31 -14.80
N SER A 242 -22.53 16.58 -14.63
CA SER A 242 -23.07 17.43 -13.58
C SER A 242 -23.17 18.83 -14.15
N ASP A 243 -24.41 19.29 -14.35
CA ASP A 243 -24.78 20.60 -14.89
C ASP A 243 -24.21 21.74 -14.04
N VAL A 244 -22.96 22.13 -14.32
CA VAL A 244 -22.39 23.40 -13.87
C VAL A 244 -21.80 24.08 -15.08
N HIS A 245 -22.57 25.00 -15.65
CA HIS A 245 -22.18 25.81 -16.79
C HIS A 245 -21.24 26.92 -16.29
N LEU A 246 -19.94 26.72 -16.43
CA LEU A 246 -18.92 27.71 -16.07
C LEU A 246 -18.50 28.47 -17.33
N GLU A 247 -18.95 29.71 -17.46
CA GLU A 247 -18.61 30.57 -18.59
C GLU A 247 -17.51 31.56 -18.16
N SER A 248 -16.30 31.42 -18.71
CA SER A 248 -15.21 32.37 -18.47
C SER A 248 -14.82 33.05 -19.79
N HIS A 249 -15.04 34.36 -19.84
CA HIS A 249 -14.55 35.21 -20.92
C HIS A 249 -13.11 35.64 -20.63
N ILE A 250 -12.15 35.15 -21.42
CA ILE A 250 -10.74 35.56 -21.36
C ILE A 250 -10.54 36.74 -22.32
N ASN A 251 -10.38 37.95 -21.78
CA ASN A 251 -9.95 39.11 -22.56
C ASN A 251 -8.42 39.13 -22.63
N ASN A 252 -7.88 39.05 -23.84
CA ASN A 252 -6.46 39.03 -24.11
C ASN A 252 -5.93 40.47 -24.18
N SER A 253 -5.41 40.99 -23.07
CA SER A 253 -4.55 42.17 -23.06
C SER A 253 -3.30 41.84 -22.27
N ASN A 254 -2.15 42.13 -22.88
CA ASN A 254 -0.84 41.87 -22.33
C ASN A 254 -0.67 42.43 -20.91
N ASP A 255 0.14 41.70 -20.15
CA ASP A 255 0.69 41.97 -18.81
C ASP A 255 -0.14 41.50 -17.60
N ASN A 256 0.43 40.50 -16.90
CA ASN A 256 0.08 39.92 -15.61
C ASN A 256 -1.26 39.16 -15.53
N LYS A 257 -1.16 37.84 -15.67
CA LYS A 257 -2.28 36.88 -15.58
C LYS A 257 -2.73 36.70 -14.13
N ILE A 258 -3.65 37.55 -13.66
CA ILE A 258 -4.36 37.37 -12.40
C ILE A 258 -5.65 36.58 -12.68
N ILE A 259 -5.77 35.40 -12.08
CA ILE A 259 -6.99 34.61 -12.12
C ILE A 259 -7.89 35.11 -10.97
N ILE A 260 -8.96 35.81 -11.31
CA ILE A 260 -10.00 36.19 -10.33
C ILE A 260 -11.12 35.15 -10.46
N ILE A 261 -11.31 34.38 -9.40
CA ILE A 261 -12.46 33.47 -9.24
C ILE A 261 -13.53 34.28 -8.51
N SER A 262 -14.64 34.61 -9.16
CA SER A 262 -15.83 35.09 -8.45
C SER A 262 -16.86 33.96 -8.36
N GLU A 263 -17.19 33.55 -7.15
CA GLU A 263 -18.42 32.82 -6.88
C GLU A 263 -19.57 33.82 -6.88
N ASN A 264 -20.51 33.69 -7.82
CA ASN A 264 -21.81 34.31 -7.68
C ASN A 264 -22.71 33.32 -6.93
N ASN A 265 -23.21 33.75 -5.77
CA ASN A 265 -24.25 33.07 -4.99
C ASN A 265 -25.53 32.88 -5.78
#